data_AF-A0A2C6CVD3-F1
#
_entry.id   AF-A0A2C6CVD3-F1
#
_cell.length_a   1.000
_cell.length_b   1.000
_cell.length_c   1.000
_cell.angle_alpha   90.00
_cell.angle_beta   90.00
_cell.angle_gamma   90.00
#
_symmetry.space_group_name_H-M   'P 1'
#
loop_
_entity.id
_entity.type
_entity.pdbx_description
1 polymer ?
#
loop_
_entity_poly.entity_id
_entity_poly.type
_entity_poly.pdbx_seq_one_letter_code
_entity_poly.pdbx_strand_id
1 'polypeptide(L)'
;MPRLVKKSRFWLKNEIWHSIWGAAKSKNLAIFGIKQHYKLLKTAGIIFVCVACLAAGIALGFNWQQGNARQTLIKWKYGDAELEIDLDQDLADDETLLSKIFSRNFSEAGALNWLKKEENVYHFQDQDLTDEFAELDYESDMARELRELRNRRIGPWSYQSDTIKIGIPTLADQPPSGHCNVCQSKKYRGKTLKLFDLFNPEREITVEASGRFECPPNRQVPDIQLSAADAERLLGFSSFNKYEYALALIVSD
;
A
#
# COMPACT_ATOMS: atom_id res chain seq x y z
N MET A 1 41.40 20.11 39.86
CA MET A 1 41.20 20.77 41.18
C MET A 1 39.71 21.02 41.38
N PRO A 2 39.20 20.90 42.62
CA PRO A 2 38.01 20.09 42.90
C PRO A 2 36.87 20.84 43.60
N ARG A 3 35.69 20.20 43.63
CA ARG A 3 34.66 20.15 44.71
C ARG A 3 33.66 19.07 44.23
N LEU A 4 33.70 17.79 44.60
CA LEU A 4 33.77 17.08 45.89
C LEU A 4 32.60 17.35 46.86
N VAL A 5 31.84 16.26 47.11
CA VAL A 5 31.15 15.85 48.35
C VAL A 5 29.67 16.32 48.46
N LYS A 6 28.65 15.46 48.62
CA LYS A 6 28.39 14.44 49.68
C LYS A 6 27.31 13.43 49.15
N LYS A 7 27.57 12.12 49.14
CA LYS A 7 27.22 11.09 50.16
C LYS A 7 25.70 10.92 50.37
N SER A 8 25.08 9.83 49.90
CA SER A 8 25.12 8.42 50.37
C SER A 8 24.09 8.09 51.47
N ARG A 9 23.24 7.08 51.18
CA ARG A 9 22.57 6.06 52.05
C ARG A 9 21.25 5.71 51.34
N PHE A 10 21.14 4.67 50.52
CA PHE A 10 21.43 3.25 50.73
C PHE A 10 20.67 2.67 51.94
N TRP A 11 19.51 2.09 51.61
CA TRP A 11 19.05 0.74 51.99
C TRP A 11 18.66 0.38 53.44
N LEU A 12 17.56 -0.38 53.47
CA LEU A 12 17.30 -1.61 54.24
C LEU A 12 16.74 -1.52 55.68
N LYS A 13 15.86 -2.52 55.94
CA LYS A 13 15.32 -3.01 57.22
C LYS A 13 14.13 -2.21 57.72
N ASN A 14 12.88 -2.62 57.48
CA ASN A 14 12.27 -3.91 57.84
C ASN A 14 12.58 -4.33 59.29
N GLU A 15 11.52 -4.27 60.09
CA GLU A 15 11.32 -4.92 61.40
C GLU A 15 12.16 -4.44 62.58
N ILE A 16 11.43 -4.07 63.64
CA ILE A 16 11.65 -4.25 65.10
C ILE A 16 10.66 -3.25 65.74
N TRP A 17 9.40 -3.63 65.98
CA TRP A 17 8.95 -4.37 67.17
C TRP A 17 9.57 -3.84 68.47
N HIS A 18 8.72 -3.53 69.45
CA HIS A 18 9.08 -3.23 70.84
C HIS A 18 9.81 -1.91 71.12
N SER A 19 9.06 -0.84 71.44
CA SER A 19 9.40 -0.03 72.63
C SER A 19 8.34 1.00 73.03
N ILE A 20 7.05 0.62 73.07
CA ILE A 20 6.05 1.29 73.91
C ILE A 20 5.08 0.17 74.38
N TRP A 21 5.47 -0.79 75.23
CA TRP A 21 5.48 -0.68 76.70
C TRP A 21 4.72 0.56 77.18
N GLY A 22 3.58 0.43 77.86
CA GLY A 22 3.31 -0.52 78.92
C GLY A 22 2.85 0.30 80.11
N ALA A 23 1.54 0.37 80.32
CA ALA A 23 0.97 0.90 81.55
C ALA A 23 -0.22 0.03 81.96
N ALA A 24 0.04 -0.77 82.99
CA ALA A 24 -0.92 -1.26 83.98
C ALA A 24 -2.01 -2.24 83.51
N LYS A 25 -1.59 -3.50 83.40
CA LYS A 25 -2.39 -4.66 83.78
C LYS A 25 -2.58 -4.64 85.31
N SER A 26 -3.82 -4.47 85.79
CA SER A 26 -4.41 -5.25 86.91
C SER A 26 -5.57 -4.50 87.56
N LYS A 27 -6.77 -5.07 87.47
CA LYS A 27 -7.55 -5.58 88.61
C LYS A 27 -9.01 -5.81 88.17
N ASN A 28 -9.35 -7.10 88.15
CA ASN A 28 -10.63 -7.69 88.56
C ASN A 28 -11.90 -7.20 87.83
N LEU A 29 -12.42 -7.96 86.86
CA LEU A 29 -13.34 -9.09 87.07
C LEU A 29 -14.52 -8.78 88.02
N ALA A 30 -15.71 -9.07 87.50
CA ALA A 30 -17.02 -9.06 88.14
C ALA A 30 -17.66 -7.69 88.38
N ILE A 31 -18.42 -7.21 87.39
CA ILE A 31 -19.85 -6.85 87.49
C ILE A 31 -20.39 -6.87 86.04
N PHE A 32 -20.57 -8.11 85.56
CA PHE A 32 -21.36 -8.47 84.39
C PHE A 32 -22.82 -8.50 84.86
N GLY A 33 -23.77 -7.94 84.11
CA GLY A 33 -25.18 -8.21 84.43
C GLY A 33 -26.24 -7.43 83.67
N ILE A 34 -26.11 -6.11 83.48
CA ILE A 34 -27.32 -5.31 83.12
C ILE A 34 -27.12 -4.36 81.92
N LYS A 35 -25.91 -4.20 81.39
CA LYS A 35 -25.63 -3.26 80.28
C LYS A 35 -25.62 -3.84 78.85
N GLN A 36 -25.97 -5.13 78.67
CA GLN A 36 -25.68 -5.85 77.43
C GLN A 36 -26.83 -5.87 76.39
N HIS A 37 -28.06 -5.47 76.72
CA HIS A 37 -29.18 -5.52 75.77
C HIS A 37 -29.42 -4.25 74.93
N TYR A 38 -28.87 -3.08 75.31
CA TYR A 38 -29.08 -1.84 74.54
C TYR A 38 -28.02 -1.55 73.48
N LYS A 39 -26.87 -2.24 73.49
CA LYS A 39 -25.78 -2.02 72.51
C LYS A 39 -25.93 -2.87 71.23
N LEU A 40 -26.67 -3.98 71.30
CA LEU A 40 -26.85 -4.93 70.18
C LEU A 40 -27.79 -4.40 69.07
N LEU A 41 -28.73 -3.52 69.39
CA LEU A 41 -29.65 -2.95 68.39
C LEU A 41 -29.02 -1.83 67.54
N LYS A 42 -28.00 -1.12 68.04
CA LYS A 42 -27.28 -0.09 67.25
C LYS A 42 -26.21 -0.66 66.33
N THR A 43 -25.60 -1.79 66.67
CA THR A 43 -24.60 -2.44 65.81
C THR A 43 -25.24 -3.21 64.64
N ALA A 44 -26.44 -3.76 64.83
CA ALA A 44 -27.17 -4.45 63.75
C ALA A 44 -27.60 -3.51 62.62
N GLY A 45 -28.05 -2.29 62.93
CA GLY A 45 -28.44 -1.29 61.92
C GLY A 45 -27.29 -0.83 61.03
N ILE A 46 -26.09 -0.67 61.60
CA ILE A 46 -24.89 -0.24 60.85
C ILE A 46 -24.42 -1.34 59.89
N ILE A 47 -24.47 -2.61 60.31
CA ILE A 47 -24.10 -3.75 59.46
C ILE A 47 -25.04 -3.86 58.26
N PHE A 48 -26.35 -3.65 58.46
CA PHE A 48 -27.33 -3.71 57.37
C PHE A 48 -27.11 -2.62 56.31
N VAL A 49 -26.76 -1.40 56.74
CA VAL A 49 -26.41 -0.30 55.83
C VAL A 49 -25.14 -0.61 55.04
N CYS A 50 -24.10 -1.16 55.67
CA CYS A 50 -22.87 -1.53 54.97
C CYS A 50 -23.09 -2.65 53.93
N VAL A 51 -23.91 -3.66 54.24
CA VAL A 51 -24.24 -4.74 53.30
C VAL A 51 -25.08 -4.21 52.12
N ALA A 52 -26.03 -3.32 52.39
CA ALA A 52 -26.83 -2.68 51.34
C ALA A 52 -25.97 -1.79 50.41
N CYS A 53 -25.01 -1.04 50.95
CA CYS A 53 -24.07 -0.24 50.16
C CYS A 53 -23.11 -1.10 49.34
N LEU A 54 -22.63 -2.23 49.87
CA LEU A 54 -21.80 -3.18 49.11
C LEU A 54 -22.60 -3.85 47.98
N ALA A 55 -23.84 -4.28 48.24
CA ALA A 55 -24.70 -4.86 47.22
C ALA A 55 -25.05 -3.83 46.13
N ALA A 56 -25.36 -2.59 46.49
CA ALA A 56 -25.58 -1.50 45.55
C ALA A 56 -24.31 -1.17 44.75
N GLY A 57 -23.13 -1.18 45.37
CA GLY A 57 -21.85 -0.98 44.71
C GLY A 57 -21.53 -2.07 43.68
N ILE A 58 -21.82 -3.34 44.00
CA ILE A 58 -21.62 -4.48 43.08
C ILE A 58 -22.65 -4.41 41.93
N ALA A 59 -23.91 -4.09 42.22
CA ALA A 59 -24.95 -3.97 41.19
C ALA A 59 -24.69 -2.81 40.22
N LEU A 60 -24.23 -1.66 40.73
CA LEU A 60 -23.84 -0.52 39.90
C LEU A 60 -22.54 -0.79 39.14
N GLY A 61 -21.58 -1.52 39.73
CA GLY A 61 -20.35 -1.94 39.05
C GLY A 61 -20.60 -2.88 37.87
N PHE A 62 -21.50 -3.87 38.04
CA PHE A 62 -21.88 -4.78 36.96
C PHE A 62 -22.63 -4.08 35.82
N ASN A 63 -23.48 -3.09 36.15
CA ASN A 63 -24.27 -2.37 35.15
C ASN A 63 -23.45 -1.30 34.40
N TRP A 64 -22.41 -0.74 35.04
CA TRP A 64 -21.50 0.22 34.37
C TRP A 64 -20.52 -0.48 33.42
N GLN A 65 -20.19 -1.76 33.65
CA GLN A 65 -19.31 -2.51 32.76
C GLN A 65 -19.99 -2.97 31.45
N GLN A 66 -21.32 -2.86 31.32
CA GLN A 66 -22.06 -3.16 30.09
C GLN A 66 -22.38 -1.92 29.23
N GLY A 67 -22.17 -0.70 29.74
CA GLY A 67 -22.61 0.55 29.08
C GLY A 67 -21.65 1.13 28.03
N ASN A 68 -20.41 0.64 27.95
CA ASN A 68 -19.46 1.02 26.90
C ASN A 68 -19.20 -0.21 26.05
N ALA A 69 -19.84 -0.27 24.88
CA ALA A 69 -19.50 -1.20 23.83
C ALA A 69 -17.97 -1.17 23.65
N ARG A 70 -17.32 -2.27 24.04
CA ARG A 70 -15.95 -2.56 23.63
C ARG A 70 -15.95 -2.40 22.12
N GLN A 71 -15.11 -1.51 21.59
CA GLN A 71 -14.72 -1.64 20.19
C GLN A 71 -13.93 -2.94 20.11
N THR A 72 -14.63 -4.05 19.93
CA THR A 72 -14.06 -5.40 19.78
C THR A 72 -13.36 -5.56 18.45
N LEU A 73 -13.22 -4.48 17.68
CA LEU A 73 -12.90 -4.55 16.27
C LEU A 73 -11.79 -3.55 15.98
N ILE A 74 -10.56 -4.08 15.83
CA ILE A 74 -9.38 -3.30 15.46
C ILE A 74 -9.28 -3.33 13.93
N LYS A 75 -9.38 -2.16 13.31
CA LYS A 75 -9.16 -1.96 11.88
C LYS A 75 -7.77 -1.39 11.65
N TRP A 76 -6.90 -2.17 11.02
CA TRP A 76 -5.59 -1.70 10.55
C TRP A 76 -5.60 -1.61 9.04
N LYS A 77 -5.44 -0.40 8.51
CA LYS A 77 -5.37 -0.15 7.08
C LYS A 77 -3.91 0.03 6.65
N TYR A 78 -3.45 -0.80 5.73
CA TYR A 78 -2.16 -0.68 5.06
C TYR A 78 -2.38 -0.62 3.54
N GLY A 79 -2.30 0.59 2.97
CA GLY A 79 -2.68 0.81 1.57
C GLY A 79 -4.17 0.51 1.37
N ASP A 80 -4.50 -0.32 0.38
CA ASP A 80 -5.86 -0.81 0.12
C ASP A 80 -6.27 -2.03 0.96
N ALA A 81 -5.32 -2.65 1.67
CA ALA A 81 -5.62 -3.77 2.55
C ALA A 81 -6.13 -3.26 3.90
N GLU A 82 -7.34 -3.71 4.28
CA GLU A 82 -7.92 -3.50 5.60
C GLU A 82 -7.88 -4.83 6.36
N LEU A 83 -7.16 -4.85 7.47
CA LEU A 83 -7.15 -5.96 8.42
C LEU A 83 -8.12 -5.63 9.53
N GLU A 84 -9.20 -6.41 9.59
CA GLU A 84 -10.22 -6.34 10.63
C GLU A 84 -9.99 -7.50 11.59
N ILE A 85 -9.60 -7.18 12.83
CA ILE A 85 -9.40 -8.17 13.89
C ILE A 85 -10.54 -8.01 14.88
N ASP A 86 -11.37 -9.05 15.00
CA ASP A 86 -12.34 -9.15 16.08
C ASP A 86 -11.64 -9.71 17.33
N LEU A 87 -11.42 -8.87 18.32
CA LEU A 87 -10.74 -9.17 19.58
C LEU A 87 -11.44 -10.27 20.40
N ASP A 88 -12.73 -10.52 20.22
CA ASP A 88 -13.43 -11.56 21.00
C ASP A 88 -13.40 -12.92 20.27
N GLN A 89 -13.36 -12.94 18.94
CA GLN A 89 -13.30 -14.18 18.14
C GLN A 89 -11.89 -14.58 17.69
N ASP A 90 -11.08 -13.62 17.24
CA ASP A 90 -9.79 -13.89 16.62
C ASP A 90 -8.67 -14.08 17.65
N LEU A 91 -8.77 -13.49 18.85
CA LEU A 91 -7.84 -13.76 19.96
C LEU A 91 -8.10 -15.10 20.66
N ALA A 92 -9.26 -15.71 20.43
CA ALA A 92 -9.58 -17.03 20.97
C ALA A 92 -8.88 -18.15 20.19
N ASP A 93 -8.39 -17.85 18.98
CA ASP A 93 -7.69 -18.79 18.10
C ASP A 93 -6.47 -18.14 17.44
N ASP A 94 -5.31 -18.36 18.05
CA ASP A 94 -4.01 -17.84 17.61
C ASP A 94 -3.70 -18.18 16.15
N GLU A 95 -4.18 -19.31 15.62
CA GLU A 95 -3.95 -19.72 14.23
C GLU A 95 -4.77 -18.87 13.25
N THR A 96 -6.00 -18.51 13.62
CA THR A 96 -6.86 -17.61 12.84
C THR A 96 -6.33 -16.16 12.87
N LEU A 97 -5.81 -15.69 14.01
CA LEU A 97 -5.16 -14.38 14.10
C LEU A 97 -3.90 -14.30 13.22
N LEU A 98 -3.01 -15.28 13.35
CA LEU A 98 -1.75 -15.31 12.60
C LEU A 98 -2.00 -15.48 11.10
N SER A 99 -2.99 -16.27 10.69
CA SER A 99 -3.32 -16.41 9.27
C SER A 99 -3.94 -15.15 8.66
N LYS A 100 -4.65 -14.33 9.44
CA LYS A 100 -5.13 -13.01 9.02
C LYS A 100 -3.99 -11.99 8.90
N ILE A 101 -3.11 -11.92 9.92
CA ILE A 101 -1.95 -11.01 9.95
C ILE A 101 -0.94 -11.35 8.85
N PHE A 102 -0.66 -12.64 8.63
CA PHE A 102 0.26 -13.13 7.60
C PHE A 102 -0.47 -13.58 6.34
N SER A 103 -1.69 -13.09 6.12
CA SER A 103 -2.36 -13.33 4.85
C SER A 103 -1.50 -12.76 3.73
N ARG A 104 -1.38 -13.51 2.63
CA ARG A 104 -0.53 -13.15 1.49
C ARG A 104 -0.82 -11.73 1.01
N ASN A 105 -2.10 -11.36 0.93
CA ASN A 105 -2.54 -10.05 0.46
C ASN A 105 -2.17 -8.91 1.43
N PHE A 106 -2.32 -9.09 2.74
CA PHE A 106 -1.94 -8.08 3.72
C PHE A 106 -0.42 -7.93 3.82
N SER A 107 0.32 -9.04 3.73
CA SER A 107 1.78 -9.04 3.77
C SER A 107 2.38 -8.41 2.50
N GLU A 108 1.80 -8.69 1.32
CA GLU A 108 2.18 -8.08 0.05
C GLU A 108 1.87 -6.57 0.04
N ALA A 109 0.67 -6.16 0.43
CA ALA A 109 0.31 -4.75 0.56
C ALA A 109 1.18 -4.02 1.61
N GLY A 110 1.48 -4.68 2.74
CA GLY A 110 2.36 -4.16 3.77
C GLY A 110 3.80 -3.98 3.28
N ALA A 111 4.34 -4.96 2.56
CA ALA A 111 5.69 -4.89 1.99
C ALA A 111 5.80 -3.82 0.89
N LEU A 112 4.82 -3.73 -0.01
CA LEU A 112 4.78 -2.69 -1.05
C LEU A 112 4.69 -1.28 -0.43
N ASN A 113 3.86 -1.09 0.59
CA ASN A 113 3.72 0.19 1.27
C ASN A 113 4.98 0.55 2.08
N TRP A 114 5.66 -0.45 2.67
CA TRP A 114 6.95 -0.24 3.34
C TRP A 114 8.02 0.19 2.34
N LEU A 115 8.14 -0.51 1.20
CA LEU A 115 9.06 -0.15 0.10
C LEU A 115 8.80 1.26 -0.43
N LYS A 116 7.53 1.64 -0.56
CA LYS A 116 7.13 2.98 -0.97
C LYS A 116 7.59 4.05 0.03
N LYS A 117 7.35 3.84 1.32
CA LYS A 117 7.63 4.83 2.37
C LYS A 117 9.12 4.99 2.71
N GLU A 118 9.84 3.88 2.77
CA GLU A 118 11.24 3.90 3.23
C GLU A 118 12.23 4.03 2.08
N GLU A 119 11.94 3.40 0.94
CA GLU A 119 12.89 3.28 -0.18
C GLU A 119 12.43 4.04 -1.44
N ASN A 120 11.27 4.72 -1.42
CA ASN A 120 10.67 5.39 -2.58
C ASN A 120 10.53 4.46 -3.79
N VAL A 121 10.25 3.17 -3.55
CA VAL A 121 10.04 2.18 -4.60
C VAL A 121 8.55 2.03 -4.84
N TYR A 122 8.13 2.39 -6.05
CA TYR A 122 6.73 2.38 -6.46
C TYR A 122 6.46 1.28 -7.47
N HIS A 123 5.24 0.75 -7.46
CA HIS A 123 4.75 -0.03 -8.59
C HIS A 123 4.48 0.90 -9.79
N PHE A 124 4.73 0.46 -11.03
CA PHE A 124 4.60 1.32 -12.21
C PHE A 124 3.16 1.81 -12.51
N GLN A 125 2.16 1.20 -11.87
CA GLN A 125 0.75 1.59 -11.96
C GLN A 125 0.26 2.32 -10.70
N ASP A 126 1.14 2.59 -9.74
CA ASP A 126 0.79 3.27 -8.51
C ASP A 126 0.44 4.74 -8.81
N GLN A 127 -0.67 5.22 -8.24
CA GLN A 127 -1.09 6.61 -8.42
C GLN A 127 -0.12 7.56 -7.74
N ASP A 128 0.44 7.18 -6.58
CA ASP A 128 1.36 8.03 -5.84
C ASP A 128 2.68 8.24 -6.59
N LEU A 129 3.10 7.31 -7.45
CA LEU A 129 4.22 7.54 -8.37
C LEU A 129 3.95 8.71 -9.32
N THR A 130 2.69 8.89 -9.71
CA THR A 130 2.28 10.01 -10.58
C THR A 130 2.38 11.33 -9.85
N ASP A 131 2.02 11.36 -8.57
CA ASP A 131 2.12 12.54 -7.72
C ASP A 131 3.59 12.93 -7.51
N GLU A 132 4.47 11.96 -7.23
CA GLU A 132 5.92 12.18 -7.16
C GLU A 132 6.50 12.73 -8.48
N PHE A 133 6.04 12.21 -9.63
CA PHE A 133 6.44 12.75 -10.93
C PHE A 133 5.92 14.17 -11.17
N ALA A 134 4.79 14.56 -10.58
CA ALA A 134 4.25 15.91 -10.71
C ALA A 134 5.05 16.94 -9.90
N GLU A 135 5.71 16.52 -8.83
CA GLU A 135 6.56 17.39 -8.00
C GLU A 135 7.98 17.57 -8.59
N LEU A 136 8.39 16.72 -9.53
CA LEU A 136 9.68 16.85 -10.19
C LEU A 136 9.77 18.14 -11.01
N ASP A 137 10.81 18.94 -10.75
CA ASP A 137 11.16 20.07 -11.61
C ASP A 137 11.50 19.57 -13.01
N TYR A 138 10.94 20.24 -14.02
CA TYR A 138 11.07 19.86 -15.42
C TYR A 138 12.53 19.82 -15.88
N GLU A 139 13.36 20.73 -15.37
CA GLU A 139 14.78 20.84 -15.71
C GLU A 139 15.70 19.95 -14.86
N SER A 140 15.15 19.18 -13.90
CA SER A 140 15.94 18.25 -13.10
C SER A 140 16.54 17.13 -13.95
N ASP A 141 17.73 16.65 -13.56
CA ASP A 141 18.41 15.56 -14.25
C ASP A 141 17.51 14.30 -14.31
N MET A 142 16.78 13.99 -13.23
CA MET A 142 15.85 12.87 -13.19
C MET A 142 14.69 13.05 -14.17
N ALA A 143 14.06 14.23 -14.23
CA ALA A 143 13.00 14.49 -15.20
C ALA A 143 13.51 14.43 -16.65
N ARG A 144 14.75 14.84 -16.92
CA ARG A 144 15.39 14.67 -18.23
C ARG A 144 15.57 13.19 -18.57
N GLU A 145 16.14 12.39 -17.67
CA GLU A 145 16.34 10.95 -17.86
C GLU A 145 15.02 10.20 -18.04
N LEU A 146 13.99 10.51 -17.23
CA LEU A 146 12.65 9.92 -17.40
C LEU A 146 12.04 10.28 -18.76
N ARG A 147 12.22 11.52 -19.24
CA ARG A 147 11.81 11.92 -20.60
C ARG A 147 12.59 11.15 -21.64
N GLU A 148 13.88 10.93 -21.48
CA GLU A 148 14.68 10.10 -22.38
C GLU A 148 14.20 8.65 -22.40
N LEU A 149 13.97 8.03 -21.23
CA LEU A 149 13.47 6.66 -21.13
C LEU A 149 12.06 6.52 -21.73
N ARG A 150 11.18 7.50 -21.52
CA ARG A 150 9.87 7.60 -22.17
C ARG A 150 10.00 7.73 -23.68
N ASN A 151 10.84 8.64 -24.16
CA ASN A 151 11.05 8.87 -25.59
C ASN A 151 11.64 7.64 -26.27
N ARG A 152 12.57 6.96 -25.61
CA ARG A 152 13.16 5.67 -26.05
C ARG A 152 12.26 4.46 -25.77
N ARG A 153 11.15 4.64 -25.05
CA ARG A 153 10.17 3.61 -24.69
C ARG A 153 10.77 2.39 -23.98
N ILE A 154 11.72 2.64 -23.07
CA ILE A 154 12.43 1.59 -22.31
C ILE A 154 11.68 1.30 -21.01
N GLY A 155 11.63 0.05 -20.55
CA GLY A 155 11.05 -0.30 -19.25
C GLY A 155 9.53 -0.07 -19.18
N PRO A 156 9.00 0.70 -18.21
CA PRO A 156 7.56 0.87 -18.02
C PRO A 156 6.86 1.63 -19.16
N TRP A 157 7.61 2.26 -20.06
CA TRP A 157 7.07 2.94 -21.25
C TRP A 157 7.02 2.04 -22.50
N SER A 158 7.42 0.77 -22.39
CA SER A 158 7.44 -0.19 -23.52
C SER A 158 6.06 -0.69 -23.95
N TYR A 159 5.04 -0.54 -23.10
CA TYR A 159 3.80 -1.34 -23.17
C TYR A 159 2.76 -0.96 -24.24
N GLN A 160 3.06 -0.06 -25.18
CA GLN A 160 2.04 0.38 -26.17
C GLN A 160 2.49 0.35 -27.63
N SER A 161 3.72 -0.06 -27.94
CA SER A 161 4.13 -0.23 -29.33
C SER A 161 4.53 -1.65 -29.67
N ASP A 162 4.00 -2.12 -30.79
CA ASP A 162 4.46 -3.36 -31.42
C ASP A 162 5.67 -3.07 -32.30
N THR A 163 6.73 -3.88 -32.17
CA THR A 163 7.78 -3.91 -33.19
C THR A 163 7.22 -4.55 -34.46
N ILE A 164 7.23 -3.80 -35.54
CA ILE A 164 6.67 -4.22 -36.84
C ILE A 164 7.70 -4.12 -37.95
N LYS A 165 7.46 -4.88 -39.01
CA LYS A 165 8.22 -4.82 -40.27
C LYS A 165 7.56 -3.84 -41.23
N ILE A 166 8.34 -2.88 -41.70
CA ILE A 166 7.93 -1.89 -42.70
C ILE A 166 8.51 -2.26 -44.06
N GLY A 167 7.65 -2.30 -45.07
CA GLY A 167 8.01 -2.47 -46.48
C GLY A 167 7.83 -1.18 -47.28
N ILE A 168 8.50 -1.07 -48.43
CA ILE A 168 8.10 -0.14 -49.49
C ILE A 168 7.67 -1.00 -50.68
N PRO A 169 6.40 -0.91 -51.14
CA PRO A 169 5.93 -1.66 -52.28
C PRO A 169 6.41 -1.01 -53.59
N THR A 170 6.13 -1.68 -54.71
CA THR A 170 6.41 -1.13 -56.05
C THR A 170 5.61 0.16 -56.27
N LEU A 171 6.07 1.03 -57.16
CA LEU A 171 5.40 2.32 -57.47
C LEU A 171 3.91 2.18 -57.81
N ALA A 172 3.49 1.06 -58.40
CA ALA A 172 2.09 0.82 -58.76
C ALA A 172 1.19 0.53 -57.54
N ASP A 173 1.76 -0.07 -56.49
CA ASP A 173 1.05 -0.50 -55.29
C ASP A 173 1.35 0.42 -54.08
N GLN A 174 2.05 1.53 -54.30
CA GLN A 174 2.39 2.47 -53.23
C GLN A 174 1.16 3.21 -52.71
N PRO A 175 0.95 3.23 -51.39
CA PRO A 175 -0.09 4.06 -50.81
C PRO A 175 0.28 5.54 -50.97
N PRO A 176 -0.72 6.44 -51.00
CA PRO A 176 -0.47 7.87 -50.93
C PRO A 176 0.20 8.24 -49.60
N SER A 177 0.94 9.36 -49.58
CA SER A 177 1.61 9.82 -48.36
C SER A 177 0.60 10.07 -47.23
N GLY A 178 0.95 9.62 -46.02
CA GLY A 178 0.05 9.64 -44.86
C GLY A 178 -0.88 8.42 -44.77
N HIS A 179 -0.80 7.49 -45.72
CA HIS A 179 -1.52 6.22 -45.68
C HIS A 179 -0.54 5.03 -45.76
N CYS A 180 -0.98 3.87 -45.27
CA CYS A 180 -0.21 2.63 -45.39
C CYS A 180 -1.08 1.47 -45.86
N ASN A 181 -0.47 0.53 -46.58
CA ASN A 181 -1.12 -0.76 -46.83
C ASN A 181 -0.79 -1.69 -45.67
N VAL A 182 -1.79 -2.37 -45.13
CA VAL A 182 -1.60 -3.37 -44.08
C VAL A 182 -1.86 -4.77 -44.60
N CYS A 183 -1.14 -5.73 -44.01
CA CYS A 183 -1.41 -7.13 -44.24
C CYS A 183 -2.84 -7.48 -43.76
N GLN A 184 -3.70 -8.03 -44.63
CA GLN A 184 -5.12 -8.29 -44.35
C GLN A 184 -5.41 -9.08 -43.06
N SER A 185 -4.49 -9.93 -42.62
CA SER A 185 -4.62 -10.74 -41.41
C SER A 185 -4.12 -10.05 -40.13
N LYS A 186 -3.69 -8.78 -40.20
CA LYS A 186 -3.11 -8.04 -39.07
C LYS A 186 -4.12 -7.10 -38.40
N LYS A 187 -3.86 -6.82 -37.13
CA LYS A 187 -4.69 -5.99 -36.22
C LYS A 187 -4.74 -4.49 -36.57
N TYR A 188 -3.90 -4.00 -37.47
CA TYR A 188 -3.76 -2.56 -37.77
C TYR A 188 -4.80 -2.01 -38.75
N ARG A 189 -5.66 -2.87 -39.31
CA ARG A 189 -6.57 -2.49 -40.40
C ARG A 189 -7.58 -1.43 -39.97
N GLY A 190 -7.68 -0.36 -40.75
CA GLY A 190 -8.62 0.75 -40.53
C GLY A 190 -8.25 1.62 -39.32
N LYS A 191 -7.04 1.48 -38.79
CA LYS A 191 -6.57 2.22 -37.61
C LYS A 191 -5.62 3.34 -38.02
N THR A 192 -5.55 4.37 -37.17
CA THR A 192 -4.49 5.37 -37.26
C THR A 192 -3.29 4.89 -36.45
N LEU A 193 -2.15 4.78 -37.12
CA LEU A 193 -0.91 4.31 -36.53
C LEU A 193 0.07 5.48 -36.39
N LYS A 194 0.70 5.57 -35.23
CA LYS A 194 1.90 6.39 -35.03
C LYS A 194 3.11 5.48 -35.05
N LEU A 195 3.99 5.73 -36.01
CA LEU A 195 5.18 4.94 -36.27
C LEU A 195 6.42 5.69 -35.82
N PHE A 196 7.38 4.96 -35.25
CA PHE A 196 8.63 5.50 -34.74
C PHE A 196 9.80 4.69 -35.29
N ASP A 197 10.89 5.37 -35.65
CA ASP A 197 12.16 4.72 -35.94
C ASP A 197 12.69 4.05 -34.66
N LEU A 198 13.12 2.80 -34.80
CA LEU A 198 13.66 2.00 -33.71
C LEU A 198 14.97 2.60 -33.15
N PHE A 199 15.78 3.22 -34.02
CA PHE A 199 17.07 3.79 -33.65
C PHE A 199 17.02 5.29 -33.35
N ASN A 200 16.04 6.00 -33.91
CA ASN A 200 15.85 7.44 -33.70
C ASN A 200 14.38 7.75 -33.34
N PRO A 201 13.98 7.59 -32.07
CA PRO A 201 12.58 7.73 -31.67
C PRO A 201 11.95 9.12 -31.91
N GLU A 202 12.77 10.15 -32.13
CA GLU A 202 12.32 11.50 -32.54
C GLU A 202 11.76 11.54 -33.97
N ARG A 203 12.14 10.57 -34.81
CA ARG A 203 11.56 10.40 -36.14
C ARG A 203 10.28 9.61 -36.01
N GLU A 204 9.18 10.33 -36.11
CA GLU A 204 7.84 9.78 -36.05
C GLU A 204 7.00 10.23 -37.24
N ILE A 205 6.09 9.36 -37.67
CA ILE A 205 5.05 9.69 -38.64
C ILE A 205 3.71 9.16 -38.15
N THR A 206 2.63 9.80 -38.56
CA THR A 206 1.27 9.31 -38.36
C THR A 206 0.71 8.89 -39.71
N VAL A 207 0.19 7.68 -39.80
CA VAL A 207 -0.35 7.10 -41.04
C VAL A 207 -1.67 6.40 -40.79
N GLU A 208 -2.57 6.47 -41.77
CA GLU A 208 -3.84 5.76 -41.75
C GLU A 208 -3.74 4.42 -42.50
N ALA A 209 -4.10 3.33 -41.83
CA ALA A 209 -4.07 1.97 -42.38
C ALA A 209 -5.30 1.68 -43.26
N SER A 210 -5.45 2.44 -44.35
CA SER A 210 -6.57 2.35 -45.29
C SER A 210 -6.36 1.31 -46.39
N GLY A 211 -5.11 1.05 -46.78
CA GLY A 211 -4.75 0.12 -47.84
C GLY A 211 -4.59 -1.33 -47.36
N ARG A 212 -4.57 -2.28 -48.30
CA ARG A 212 -4.41 -3.71 -47.95
C ARG A 212 -3.58 -4.48 -48.97
N PHE A 213 -2.86 -5.50 -48.50
CA PHE A 213 -2.19 -6.48 -49.35
C PHE A 213 -2.33 -7.90 -48.79
N GLU A 214 -2.12 -8.90 -49.65
CA GLU A 214 -2.22 -10.31 -49.28
C GLU A 214 -1.02 -10.77 -48.45
N CYS A 215 -1.30 -11.65 -47.48
CA CYS A 215 -0.31 -12.15 -46.54
C CYS A 215 -0.08 -13.65 -46.76
N PRO A 216 0.80 -14.01 -47.71
CA PRO A 216 1.09 -15.41 -47.97
C PRO A 216 1.67 -16.08 -46.70
N PRO A 217 1.09 -17.20 -46.23
CA PRO A 217 1.42 -17.80 -44.94
C PRO A 217 2.86 -18.34 -44.83
N ASN A 218 3.57 -18.49 -45.96
CA ASN A 218 4.92 -19.05 -46.03
C ASN A 218 5.98 -18.05 -46.54
N ARG A 219 5.70 -16.75 -46.54
CA ARG A 219 6.70 -15.73 -46.88
C ARG A 219 6.82 -14.70 -45.77
N GLN A 220 8.07 -14.30 -45.51
CA GLN A 220 8.32 -13.14 -44.68
C GLN A 220 7.94 -11.88 -45.46
N VAL A 221 6.73 -11.39 -45.20
CA VAL A 221 6.22 -10.12 -45.72
C VAL A 221 6.33 -9.05 -44.64
N PRO A 222 6.39 -7.77 -45.02
CA PRO A 222 6.24 -6.69 -44.06
C PRO A 222 4.86 -6.76 -43.39
N ASP A 223 4.73 -6.15 -42.21
CA ASP A 223 3.44 -5.99 -41.54
C ASP A 223 2.64 -4.84 -42.18
N ILE A 224 3.36 -3.77 -42.53
CA ILE A 224 2.83 -2.58 -43.20
C ILE A 224 3.72 -2.16 -44.36
N GLN A 225 3.14 -1.50 -45.34
CA GLN A 225 3.84 -0.92 -46.48
C GLN A 225 3.61 0.58 -46.52
N LEU A 226 4.69 1.35 -46.57
CA LEU A 226 4.67 2.81 -46.64
C LEU A 226 4.97 3.31 -48.05
N SER A 227 4.60 4.57 -48.30
CA SER A 227 5.12 5.31 -49.45
C SER A 227 6.63 5.54 -49.28
N ALA A 228 7.36 5.71 -50.39
CA ALA A 228 8.80 5.99 -50.32
C ALA A 228 9.10 7.30 -49.56
N ALA A 229 8.23 8.30 -49.69
CA ALA A 229 8.34 9.58 -48.98
C ALA A 229 8.14 9.43 -47.46
N ASP A 230 7.17 8.62 -47.03
CA ASP A 230 6.92 8.38 -45.60
C ASP A 230 8.02 7.54 -44.97
N ALA A 231 8.54 6.56 -45.72
CA ALA A 231 9.70 5.78 -45.29
C ALA A 231 10.95 6.66 -45.15
N GLU A 232 11.17 7.62 -46.05
CA GLU A 232 12.26 8.60 -45.93
C GLU A 232 12.09 9.50 -44.71
N ARG A 233 10.88 9.97 -44.43
CA ARG A 233 10.60 10.78 -43.22
C ARG A 233 10.83 10.00 -41.92
N LEU A 234 10.44 8.72 -41.90
CA LEU A 234 10.56 7.86 -40.72
C LEU A 234 11.99 7.37 -40.52
N LEU A 235 12.58 6.73 -41.53
CA LEU A 235 13.85 6.01 -41.42
C LEU A 235 15.05 6.81 -41.94
N GLY A 236 14.82 7.89 -42.69
CA GLY A 236 15.87 8.71 -43.30
C GLY A 236 16.37 8.19 -44.66
N PHE A 237 15.70 7.19 -45.23
CA PHE A 237 16.02 6.63 -46.54
C PHE A 237 14.76 6.15 -47.27
N SER A 238 14.74 6.29 -48.59
CA SER A 238 13.57 6.06 -49.43
C SER A 238 13.55 4.68 -50.12
N SER A 239 14.52 3.80 -49.82
CA SER A 239 14.63 2.47 -50.43
C SER A 239 15.37 1.46 -49.56
N PHE A 240 14.85 0.22 -49.50
CA PHE A 240 15.50 -0.92 -48.83
C PHE A 240 15.03 -2.25 -49.45
N ASN A 241 15.85 -3.30 -49.34
CA ASN A 241 15.71 -4.53 -50.15
C ASN A 241 14.56 -5.46 -49.74
N LYS A 242 14.12 -5.45 -48.47
CA LYS A 242 13.05 -6.35 -47.99
C LYS A 242 12.10 -5.65 -47.04
N TYR A 243 12.59 -5.33 -45.85
CA TYR A 243 11.83 -4.62 -44.83
C TYR A 243 12.80 -4.07 -43.78
N GLU A 244 12.37 -3.03 -43.10
CA GLU A 244 13.03 -2.47 -41.92
C GLU A 244 12.12 -2.63 -40.70
N TYR A 245 12.66 -2.36 -39.51
CA TYR A 245 11.91 -2.44 -38.25
C TYR A 245 11.54 -1.06 -37.73
N ALA A 246 10.33 -0.95 -37.22
CA ALA A 246 9.82 0.24 -36.56
C ALA A 246 8.90 -0.14 -35.41
N LEU A 247 8.60 0.83 -34.55
CA LEU A 247 7.60 0.69 -33.51
C LEU A 247 6.28 1.27 -33.99
N ALA A 248 5.17 0.54 -33.82
CA ALA A 248 3.84 1.00 -34.17
C ALA A 248 2.94 1.11 -32.94
N LEU A 249 2.33 2.28 -32.77
CA LEU A 249 1.33 2.58 -31.76
C LEU A 249 -0.02 2.83 -32.43
N ILE A 250 -1.08 2.21 -31.94
CA ILE A 250 -2.45 2.50 -32.39
C ILE A 250 -2.94 3.74 -31.63
N VAL A 251 -3.31 4.80 -32.35
CA VAL A 251 -3.73 6.09 -31.78
C VAL A 251 -5.25 6.23 -31.74
N SER A 252 -5.96 5.66 -32.72
CA SER A 252 -7.41 5.72 -32.79
C SER A 252 -7.99 4.46 -33.44
N ASP A 253 -9.18 4.07 -32.95
CA ASP A 253 -9.95 2.93 -33.43
C ASP A 253 -10.94 3.25 -34.55
#